data_AF-A0A2P6CEC1-F1
#
_entry.id   AF-A0A2P6CEC1-F1
#
_cell.length_a   1.000
_cell.length_b   1.000
_cell.length_c   1.000
_cell.angle_alpha   90.00
_cell.angle_beta   90.00
_cell.angle_gamma   90.00
#
_symmetry.space_group_name_H-M   'P 1'
#
loop_
_entity.id
_entity.type
_entity.pdbx_description
1 polymer ?
#
loop_
_entity_poly.entity_id
_entity_poly.type
_entity_poly.pdbx_seq_one_letter_code
_entity_poly.pdbx_strand_id
1 'polypeptide(L)' 'MKLIFITIGLLAVGVAGIAIKIWAKKDGKFAGTCASQNPVLNKTGEPCGFCGKAPDQFDSCAEPQHN' A
#
# COMPACT_ATOMS: atom_id res chain seq x y z
N MET A 1 29.63 10.51 -1.21
CA MET A 1 29.62 9.09 -0.79
C MET A 1 28.87 8.83 0.52
N LYS A 2 29.11 9.59 1.60
CA LYS A 2 28.45 9.38 2.91
C LYS A 2 26.92 9.42 2.88
N LEU A 3 26.34 10.32 2.08
CA LEU A 3 24.89 10.40 1.87
C LEU A 3 24.32 9.15 1.18
N ILE A 4 25.04 8.55 0.23
CA ILE A 4 24.57 7.37 -0.51
C ILE A 4 24.35 6.19 0.45
N PHE A 5 25.28 5.98 1.39
CA PHE A 5 25.14 4.92 2.39
C PHE A 5 23.95 5.15 3.33
N ILE A 6 23.69 6.41 3.72
CA ILE A 6 22.53 6.76 4.54
C ILE A 6 21.24 6.52 3.76
N THR A 7 21.17 6.95 2.49
CA THR A 7 19.99 6.74 1.64
C THR A 7 19.70 5.26 1.43
N ILE A 8 20.72 4.46 1.11
CA ILE A 8 20.56 3.01 0.94
C ILE A 8 20.14 2.36 2.25
N GLY A 9 20.72 2.76 3.39
CA GLY A 9 20.31 2.28 4.70
C GLY A 9 18.83 2.56 4.99
N LEU A 10 18.37 3.79 4.72
CA LEU A 10 16.98 4.19 4.95
C LEU A 10 16.00 3.40 4.05
N LEU A 11 16.34 3.22 2.78
CA LEU A 11 15.55 2.43 1.84
C LEU A 11 15.50 0.95 2.24
N ALA A 12 16.64 0.38 2.66
CA ALA A 12 16.73 -1.00 3.10
C ALA A 12 15.86 -1.26 4.34
N VAL A 13 15.83 -0.33 5.30
CA VAL A 13 14.96 -0.43 6.48
C VAL A 13 13.47 -0.41 6.07
N GLY A 14 13.08 0.45 5.13
CA GLY A 14 11.72 0.49 4.61
C GLY A 14 11.30 -0.83 3.94
N VAL A 15 12.13 -1.37 3.04
CA VAL A 15 11.86 -2.64 2.36
C VAL A 15 11.85 -3.81 3.34
N ALA A 16 12.77 -3.84 4.31
CA ALA A 16 12.81 -4.87 5.34
C ALA A 16 11.53 -4.86 6.20
N GLY A 17 11.05 -3.70 6.61
CA GLY A 17 9.79 -3.57 7.37
C GLY A 17 8.59 -4.11 6.60
N ILE A 18 8.52 -3.82 5.30
CA ILE A 18 7.47 -4.35 4.41
C ILE A 18 7.58 -5.88 4.28
N ALA A 19 8.79 -6.40 4.05
CA ALA A 19 9.03 -7.84 3.91
C ALA A 19 8.63 -8.61 5.17
N ILE A 20 9.01 -8.13 6.35
CA ILE A 20 8.63 -8.71 7.64
C ILE A 20 7.10 -8.72 7.80
N LYS A 21 6.44 -7.61 7.46
CA LYS A 21 4.97 -7.49 7.55
C LYS A 21 4.25 -8.51 6.65
N ILE A 22 4.77 -8.74 5.43
CA ILE A 22 4.22 -9.74 4.51
C ILE A 22 4.42 -11.16 5.05
N TRP A 23 5.63 -11.46 5.53
CA TRP A 23 5.95 -12.77 6.12
C TRP A 23 5.11 -13.08 7.37
N ALA A 24 4.86 -12.08 8.21
CA ALA A 24 4.03 -12.21 9.41
C ALA A 24 2.52 -12.27 9.12
N LYS A 25 2.08 -12.04 7.88
CA LYS A 25 0.66 -12.06 7.53
C LYS A 25 0.24 -13.44 7.04
N LYS A 26 -0.89 -13.93 7.57
CA LYS A 26 -1.53 -15.15 7.06
C LYS A 26 -1.82 -14.97 5.56
N ASP A 27 -1.41 -15.95 4.75
CA ASP A 27 -1.46 -15.98 3.28
C ASP A 27 -0.48 -15.05 2.54
N GLY A 28 0.47 -14.38 3.23
CA GLY A 28 1.54 -13.61 2.58
C GLY A 28 1.05 -12.46 1.68
N LYS A 29 -0.22 -12.05 1.82
CA LYS A 29 -0.81 -11.01 0.98
C LYS A 29 -0.58 -9.63 1.56
N PHE A 30 -0.26 -8.65 0.73
CA PHE A 30 -0.19 -7.27 1.20
C PHE A 30 -1.55 -6.83 1.78
N ALA A 31 -1.58 -6.19 2.96
CA ALA A 31 -2.80 -5.52 3.44
C ALA A 31 -2.92 -4.23 2.63
N GLY A 32 -3.76 -4.25 1.60
CA GLY A 32 -3.86 -3.24 0.54
C GLY A 32 -3.58 -1.80 0.96
N THR A 33 -2.86 -1.08 0.10
CA THR A 33 -2.57 0.35 0.22
C THR A 33 -3.73 1.16 -0.34
N CYS A 34 -3.70 2.49 -0.26
CA CYS A 34 -4.72 3.35 -0.88
C CYS A 34 -4.94 3.06 -2.38
N ALA A 35 -3.96 2.46 -3.08
CA ALA A 35 -4.10 2.01 -4.45
C ALA A 35 -5.13 0.87 -4.63
N SER A 36 -5.35 0.01 -3.62
CA SER A 36 -6.39 -1.02 -3.66
C SER A 36 -7.81 -0.45 -3.56
N GLN A 37 -7.95 0.83 -3.21
CA GLN A 37 -9.24 1.54 -3.20
C GLN A 37 -9.54 2.21 -4.55
N ASN A 38 -8.58 2.23 -5.49
CA ASN A 38 -8.76 2.90 -6.76
C ASN A 38 -9.37 1.96 -7.81
N PRO A 39 -10.59 2.21 -8.31
CA PRO A 39 -11.23 1.36 -9.33
C PRO A 39 -10.48 1.33 -10.66
N VAL A 40 -9.63 2.32 -10.93
CA VAL A 40 -8.76 2.33 -12.12
C VAL A 40 -7.60 1.34 -11.97
N LEU A 41 -7.05 1.17 -10.77
CA LEU A 41 -5.86 0.33 -10.51
C LEU A 41 -6.23 -1.07 -10.00
N ASN A 42 -7.29 -1.21 -9.21
CA ASN A 42 -7.78 -2.47 -8.67
C ASN A 42 -8.67 -3.19 -9.71
N LYS A 43 -8.02 -3.80 -10.71
CA LYS A 43 -8.70 -4.54 -11.79
C LYS A 43 -9.24 -5.90 -11.36
N THR A 44 -8.74 -6.44 -10.25
CA THR A 44 -9.10 -7.76 -9.70
C THR A 44 -10.29 -7.73 -8.75
N GLY A 45 -10.76 -6.53 -8.38
CA GLY A 45 -11.93 -6.39 -7.52
C GLY A 45 -11.66 -6.73 -6.05
N GLU A 46 -10.41 -6.66 -5.60
CA GLU A 46 -10.06 -7.06 -4.22
C GLU A 46 -10.58 -6.03 -3.20
N PRO A 47 -11.19 -6.46 -2.08
CA PRO A 47 -11.61 -5.54 -1.04
C PRO A 47 -10.42 -4.81 -0.42
N CYS A 48 -10.61 -3.55 -0.01
CA CYS A 48 -9.55 -2.76 0.59
C CYS A 48 -9.00 -3.44 1.85
N GLY A 49 -7.70 -3.70 1.89
CA GLY A 49 -7.06 -4.35 3.03
C GLY A 49 -6.96 -3.49 4.30
N PHE A 50 -7.37 -2.22 4.25
CA PHE A 50 -7.42 -1.29 5.38
C PHE A 50 -8.82 -1.16 5.99
N CYS A 51 -9.87 -1.02 5.15
CA CYS A 51 -11.24 -0.78 5.61
C CYS A 51 -12.25 -1.88 5.20
N GLY A 52 -11.83 -2.90 4.44
CA GLY A 52 -12.65 -4.06 4.06
C GLY A 52 -13.70 -3.79 2.97
N LYS A 53 -13.87 -2.54 2.55
CA LYS A 53 -14.83 -2.15 1.51
C LYS A 53 -14.47 -2.79 0.17
N ALA A 54 -15.49 -3.27 -0.54
CA ALA A 54 -15.35 -3.75 -1.90
C ALA A 54 -15.08 -2.57 -2.86
N PRO A 55 -14.38 -2.78 -3.99
CA PRO A 55 -13.97 -1.70 -4.90
C PRO A 55 -15.14 -0.87 -5.44
N ASP A 56 -16.32 -1.48 -5.60
CA ASP A 56 -17.58 -0.84 -5.98
C ASP A 56 -18.14 0.12 -4.92
N GLN A 57 -17.70 -0.01 -3.66
CA GLN A 57 -18.10 0.86 -2.54
C GLN A 57 -17.23 2.12 -2.44
N PHE A 58 -16.30 2.31 -3.38
CA PHE A 58 -15.49 3.52 -3.51
C PHE A 58 -15.98 4.31 -4.72
N ASP A 59 -17.05 5.09 -4.53
CA ASP A 59 -17.66 5.93 -5.58
C ASP A 59 -16.68 6.95 -6.19
N SER A 60 -15.66 7.38 -5.45
CA SER A 60 -14.67 8.33 -5.95
C SER A 60 -13.32 8.23 -5.21
N CYS A 61 -12.22 8.11 -5.97
CA CYS A 61 -10.89 8.55 -5.54
C CYS A 61 -10.70 10.03 -5.91
N ALA A 62 -11.71 10.87 -5.62
CA ALA A 62 -11.53 12.30 -5.70
C ALA A 62 -10.70 12.69 -4.48
N GLU A 63 -9.45 13.10 -4.70
CA GLU A 63 -8.74 13.89 -3.69
C GLU A 63 -9.71 15.00 -3.24
N PRO A 64 -10.01 15.16 -1.94
CA PRO A 64 -10.70 16.37 -1.52
C PRO A 64 -9.84 17.54 -2.00
N GLN A 65 -10.46 18.56 -2.59
CA GLN A 65 -9.76 19.80 -2.94
C GLN A 65 -9.10 20.32 -1.66
N HIS A 66 -7.79 20.11 -1.54
CA HIS A 66 -7.00 20.66 -0.46
C HIS A 66 -6.78 22.13 -0.82
N ASN A 67 -7.54 23.02 -0.16
CA ASN A 67 -7.31 24.47 -0.21
C ASN A 67 -5.91 24.81 0.30
#